data_AF-A0A4U6WGQ5-F1
#
_entry.id   AF-A0A4U6WGQ5-F1
#
_cell.length_a   1.000
_cell.length_b   1.000
_cell.length_c   1.000
_cell.angle_alpha   90.00
_cell.angle_beta   90.00
_cell.angle_gamma   90.00
#
_symmetry.space_group_name_H-M   'P 1'
#
loop_
_entity.id
_entity.type
_entity.pdbx_description
1 polymer ?
#
loop_
_entity_poly.entity_id
_entity_poly.type
_entity_poly.pdbx_seq_one_letter_code
_entity_poly.pdbx_strand_id
1 'polypeptide(L)'
;MGTAGGLEALAKMPDCNVLLLGAKKKNMSGFSTAAAQSRVGYLEQTEVVQSTSPPLRSQSSRLIAAKSTLAARIGSIRGDPTGKAGQNLLEEISKKIKKWQELPSARLPKPLPIPDSILKRSEGAVDSGK
;
A
#
# COMPACT_ATOMS: atom_id res chain seq x y z
N MET A 1 15.94 13.20 -6.96
CA MET A 1 16.42 14.33 -6.14
C MET A 1 16.13 15.68 -6.80
N GLY A 2 16.48 15.87 -8.08
CA GLY A 2 16.28 17.15 -8.78
C GLY A 2 14.84 17.67 -8.78
N THR A 3 13.85 16.80 -9.00
CA THR A 3 12.43 17.19 -8.97
C THR A 3 11.88 17.52 -7.59
N ALA A 4 12.48 17.01 -6.52
CA ALA A 4 12.04 17.26 -5.16
C ALA A 4 12.69 18.52 -4.55
N GLY A 5 13.67 19.13 -5.23
CA GLY A 5 14.41 20.29 -4.72
C GLY A 5 15.56 19.94 -3.76
N GLY A 6 16.07 18.71 -3.81
CA GLY A 6 17.19 18.26 -2.98
C GLY A 6 16.81 17.22 -1.91
N LEU A 7 17.82 16.78 -1.14
CA LEU A 7 17.65 15.73 -0.13
C LEU A 7 16.79 16.19 1.05
N GLU A 8 17.01 17.41 1.52
CA GLU A 8 16.32 17.96 2.69
C GLU A 8 14.83 18.22 2.38
N ALA A 9 14.54 18.73 1.19
CA ALA A 9 13.17 18.90 0.72
C ALA A 9 12.46 17.56 0.55
N LEU A 10 13.15 16.54 0.02
CA LEU A 10 12.63 15.17 -0.07
C LEU A 10 12.36 14.56 1.32
N ALA A 11 13.23 14.83 2.31
CA ALA A 11 13.06 14.35 3.68
C ALA A 11 11.83 14.95 4.39
N LYS A 12 11.51 16.22 4.11
CA LYS A 12 10.33 16.92 4.64
C LYS A 12 9.03 16.55 3.91
N MET A 13 9.14 15.97 2.71
CA MET A 13 7.98 15.59 1.90
C MET A 13 7.21 14.41 2.53
N PRO A 14 5.86 14.40 2.47
CA PRO A 14 5.10 13.21 2.82
C PRO A 14 5.24 12.14 1.73
N ASP A 15 5.20 10.88 2.14
CA ASP A 15 5.35 9.69 1.28
C ASP A 15 4.34 9.64 0.13
N CYS A 16 3.11 10.08 0.36
CA CYS A 16 2.08 10.17 -0.67
C CYS A 16 2.44 11.13 -1.82
N ASN A 17 3.19 12.21 -1.54
CA ASN A 17 3.66 13.14 -2.55
C ASN A 17 4.90 12.61 -3.27
N VAL A 18 5.77 11.87 -2.56
CA VAL A 18 6.92 11.19 -3.17
C VAL A 18 6.48 10.21 -4.25
N LEU A 19 5.36 9.51 -4.04
CA LEU A 19 4.75 8.62 -5.04
C LEU A 19 4.37 9.34 -6.34
N LEU A 20 4.00 10.62 -6.25
CA LEU A 20 3.56 11.44 -7.39
C LEU A 20 4.71 12.16 -8.10
N LEU A 21 5.94 12.08 -7.59
CA LEU A 21 7.08 12.71 -8.24
C LEU A 21 7.31 12.11 -9.62
N GLY A 22 7.38 12.98 -10.64
CA GLY A 22 7.53 12.58 -12.04
C GLY A 22 6.23 12.12 -12.70
N ALA A 23 5.09 12.17 -12.01
CA ALA A 23 3.80 11.86 -12.61
C ALA A 23 3.45 12.93 -13.66
N LYS A 24 3.30 12.50 -14.92
CA LYS A 24 2.87 13.38 -16.00
C LYS A 24 1.36 13.53 -15.95
N LYS A 25 0.88 14.76 -15.80
CA LYS A 25 -0.56 15.08 -15.90
C LYS A 25 -0.99 14.83 -17.35
N LYS A 26 -1.71 13.74 -17.59
CA LYS A 26 -2.41 13.52 -18.87
C LYS A 26 -3.73 14.28 -18.78
N ASN A 27 -3.83 15.39 -19.51
CA ASN A 27 -5.08 16.12 -19.66
C ASN A 27 -6.03 15.28 -20.53
N MET A 28 -6.85 14.45 -19.87
CA MET A 28 -7.91 13.66 -20.51
C MET A 28 -9.15 14.53 -20.68
N SER A 29 -9.08 15.57 -21.51
CA SER A 29 -10.28 16.35 -21.86
C SER A 29 -11.20 15.48 -22.72
N GLY A 30 -12.28 14.95 -22.13
CA GLY A 30 -13.40 14.34 -22.85
C GLY A 30 -13.55 12.81 -22.80
N PHE A 31 -12.69 12.07 -22.08
CA PHE A 31 -12.81 10.61 -21.92
C PHE A 31 -12.98 10.19 -20.45
N SER A 32 -13.74 9.11 -20.20
CA SER A 32 -14.07 8.58 -18.86
C SER A 32 -12.86 8.48 -17.92
N THR A 33 -13.07 8.87 -16.66
CA THR A 33 -12.05 8.85 -15.57
C THR A 33 -11.49 7.45 -15.28
N ALA A 34 -12.11 6.40 -15.79
CA ALA A 34 -11.63 5.02 -15.71
C ALA A 34 -10.21 4.83 -16.30
N ALA A 35 -9.80 5.65 -17.29
CA ALA A 35 -8.45 5.63 -17.87
C ALA A 35 -7.50 6.68 -17.23
N ALA A 36 -7.99 7.53 -16.34
CA ALA A 36 -7.35 8.82 -16.03
C ALA A 36 -6.36 8.81 -14.86
N GLN A 37 -6.02 7.67 -14.25
CA GLN A 37 -5.27 7.72 -12.99
C GLN A 37 -4.19 6.65 -12.83
N SER A 38 -3.34 6.50 -13.83
CA SER A 38 -2.00 5.98 -13.57
C SER A 38 -1.22 7.11 -12.87
N ARG A 39 -1.23 7.10 -11.52
CA ARG A 39 -0.32 7.87 -10.65
C ARG A 39 1.11 7.35 -10.81
N VAL A 40 1.59 7.26 -12.04
CA VAL A 40 2.88 6.67 -12.40
C VAL A 40 3.92 7.76 -12.32
N GLY A 41 4.52 7.86 -11.13
CA GLY A 41 5.74 8.62 -10.91
C GLY A 41 6.99 7.77 -11.19
N TYR A 42 8.16 8.29 -10.80
CA TYR A 42 9.44 7.61 -10.98
C TYR A 42 9.50 6.24 -10.28
N LEU A 43 8.80 6.07 -9.15
CA LEU A 43 8.83 4.82 -8.38
C LEU A 43 8.23 3.63 -9.12
N GLU A 44 7.21 3.86 -9.95
CA GLU A 44 6.56 2.80 -10.74
C GLU A 44 7.49 2.29 -11.86
N GLN A 45 8.51 3.06 -12.25
CA GLN A 45 9.50 2.66 -13.24
C GLN A 45 10.65 1.82 -12.65
N THR A 46 10.70 1.67 -11.32
CA THR A 46 11.75 0.88 -10.67
C THR A 46 11.60 -0.61 -11.00
N GLU A 47 12.72 -1.31 -11.14
CA GLU A 47 12.75 -2.74 -11.45
C GLU A 47 11.98 -3.58 -10.40
N VAL A 48 12.02 -3.15 -9.13
CA VAL A 48 11.29 -3.80 -8.02
C VAL A 48 9.78 -3.78 -8.25
N VAL A 49 9.22 -2.66 -8.76
CA VAL A 49 7.79 -2.56 -9.05
C VAL A 49 7.45 -3.28 -10.35
N GLN A 50 8.30 -3.18 -11.38
CA GLN A 50 8.06 -3.81 -12.68
C GLN A 50 8.08 -5.35 -12.59
N SER A 51 8.99 -5.91 -11.78
CA SER A 51 9.05 -7.34 -11.47
C SER A 51 7.91 -7.84 -10.56
N THR A 52 7.19 -6.93 -9.90
CA THR A 52 6.02 -7.28 -9.10
C THR A 52 4.78 -7.48 -9.97
N SER A 53 3.97 -8.48 -9.62
CA SER A 53 2.67 -8.75 -10.27
C SER A 53 1.76 -7.51 -10.30
N PRO A 54 1.06 -7.21 -11.43
CA PRO A 54 0.23 -6.01 -11.61
C PRO A 54 -0.69 -5.62 -10.43
N PRO A 55 -1.46 -6.52 -9.79
CA PRO A 55 -2.32 -6.17 -8.65
C PRO A 55 -1.56 -5.64 -7.43
N LEU A 56 -0.30 -6.05 -7.25
CA LEU A 56 0.51 -5.67 -6.10
C LEU A 56 1.36 -4.41 -6.36
N ARG A 57 1.50 -3.96 -7.61
CA ARG A 57 2.35 -2.82 -7.97
C ARG A 57 2.02 -1.56 -7.19
N SER A 58 0.74 -1.19 -7.13
CA SER A 58 0.29 -0.01 -6.38
C SER A 58 0.65 -0.08 -4.89
N GLN A 59 0.59 -1.29 -4.30
CA GLN A 59 0.95 -1.52 -2.90
C GLN A 59 2.46 -1.47 -2.70
N SER A 60 3.23 -2.08 -3.60
CA SER A 60 4.70 -2.03 -3.60
C SER A 60 5.21 -0.60 -3.76
N SER A 61 4.65 0.19 -4.67
CA SER A 61 5.06 1.58 -4.89
C SER A 61 4.81 2.46 -3.67
N ARG A 62 3.69 2.26 -2.96
CA ARG A 62 3.44 2.94 -1.67
C ARG A 62 4.47 2.55 -0.62
N LEU A 63 4.79 1.26 -0.52
CA LEU A 63 5.80 0.78 0.42
C LEU A 63 7.18 1.39 0.12
N ILE A 64 7.57 1.40 -1.15
CA ILE A 64 8.84 1.98 -1.61
C ILE A 64 8.87 3.48 -1.30
N ALA A 65 7.81 4.24 -1.62
CA ALA A 65 7.74 5.67 -1.33
C ALA A 65 7.97 5.98 0.16
N ALA A 66 7.30 5.23 1.04
CA ALA A 66 7.45 5.40 2.48
C ALA A 66 8.89 5.10 2.95
N LYS A 67 9.49 4.01 2.45
CA LYS A 67 10.85 3.60 2.81
C LYS A 67 11.92 4.52 2.23
N SER A 68 11.74 5.02 1.01
CA SER A 68 12.60 6.04 0.39
C SER A 68 12.56 7.36 1.15
N THR A 69 11.38 7.78 1.62
CA THR A 69 11.24 8.99 2.44
C THR A 69 11.95 8.83 3.78
N LEU A 70 11.84 7.65 4.41
CA LEU A 70 12.59 7.34 5.63
C LEU A 70 14.10 7.34 5.41
N ALA A 71 14.58 6.74 4.31
CA ALA A 71 15.99 6.76 3.94
C ALA A 71 16.49 8.20 3.72
N ALA A 72 15.70 9.04 3.05
CA ALA A 72 16.03 10.45 2.85
C ALA A 72 16.13 11.21 4.18
N ARG A 73 15.23 10.95 5.13
CA ARG A 73 15.29 11.54 6.49
C ARG A 73 16.53 11.11 7.26
N ILE A 74 16.87 9.82 7.21
CA ILE A 74 18.09 9.30 7.85
C ILE A 74 19.32 9.96 7.25
N GLY A 75 19.41 10.01 5.91
CA GLY A 75 20.51 10.63 5.20
C GLY A 75 20.63 12.13 5.43
N SER A 76 19.51 12.84 5.59
CA SER A 76 19.50 14.30 5.84
C SER A 76 19.88 14.68 7.27
N ILE A 77 19.55 13.85 8.28
CA ILE A 77 19.77 14.19 9.70
C ILE A 77 21.10 13.64 10.22
N ARG A 78 21.33 12.33 10.06
CA ARG A 78 22.50 11.65 10.63
C ARG A 78 23.61 11.43 9.61
N GLY A 79 23.26 11.35 8.33
CA GLY A 79 24.12 10.76 7.32
C GLY A 79 24.33 9.26 7.56
N ASP A 80 24.65 8.52 6.50
CA ASP A 80 25.06 7.11 6.62
C ASP A 80 26.16 6.82 5.59
N PRO A 81 27.44 7.04 5.94
CA PRO A 81 28.54 6.79 5.03
C PRO A 81 28.71 5.30 4.69
N THR A 82 28.18 4.41 5.52
CA THR A 82 28.23 2.95 5.29
C THR A 82 27.12 2.44 4.39
N GLY A 83 26.05 3.23 4.21
CA GLY A 83 24.85 2.85 3.44
C GLY A 83 24.03 1.71 4.06
N LYS A 84 24.38 1.24 5.27
CA LYS A 84 23.76 0.07 5.91
C LYS A 84 22.28 0.29 6.22
N ALA A 85 21.89 1.52 6.59
CA ALA A 85 20.49 1.84 6.84
C ALA A 85 19.67 1.73 5.54
N GLY A 86 20.21 2.17 4.41
CA GLY A 86 19.57 2.04 3.10
C GLY A 86 19.41 0.58 2.67
N GLN A 87 20.45 -0.23 2.87
CA GLN A 87 20.44 -1.67 2.56
C GLN A 87 19.37 -2.41 3.38
N ASN A 88 19.33 -2.18 4.69
CA ASN A 88 18.31 -2.78 5.56
C ASN A 88 16.88 -2.44 5.11
N LEU A 89 16.64 -1.17 4.72
CA LEU A 89 15.33 -0.75 4.21
C LEU A 89 14.97 -1.45 2.89
N LEU A 90 15.95 -1.66 2.01
CA LEU A 90 15.74 -2.38 0.75
C LEU A 90 15.43 -3.86 0.99
N GLU A 91 16.13 -4.51 1.92
CA GLU A 91 15.83 -5.88 2.34
C GLU A 91 14.40 -6.01 2.91
N GLU A 92 13.98 -5.06 3.74
CA GLU A 92 12.62 -5.02 4.27
C GLU A 92 11.55 -4.88 3.17
N ILE A 93 11.81 -4.07 2.14
CA ILE A 93 10.93 -3.94 0.97
C ILE A 93 10.81 -5.29 0.26
N SER A 94 11.95 -5.89 -0.09
CA SER A 94 11.99 -7.17 -0.82
C SER A 94 11.29 -8.28 -0.04
N LYS A 95 11.52 -8.37 1.28
CA LYS A 95 10.88 -9.36 2.15
C LYS A 95 9.35 -9.18 2.20
N LYS A 96 8.86 -7.94 2.28
CA LYS A 96 7.42 -7.67 2.28
C LYS A 96 6.77 -7.97 0.94
N ILE A 97 7.40 -7.59 -0.16
CA ILE A 97 6.88 -7.87 -1.51
C ILE A 97 6.81 -9.38 -1.74
N LYS A 98 7.87 -10.11 -1.38
CA LYS A 98 7.89 -11.58 -1.47
C LYS A 98 6.75 -12.21 -0.67
N LYS A 99 6.53 -11.76 0.57
CA LYS A 99 5.42 -12.23 1.42
C LYS A 99 4.04 -11.96 0.81
N TRP A 100 3.86 -10.88 0.05
CA TRP A 100 2.58 -10.60 -0.64
C TRP A 100 2.39 -11.43 -1.90
N GLN A 101 3.48 -11.83 -2.55
CA GLN A 101 3.45 -12.74 -3.69
C GLN A 101 3.18 -14.19 -3.28
N GLU A 102 3.59 -14.58 -2.08
CA GLU A 102 3.19 -15.84 -1.47
C GLU A 102 1.65 -15.87 -1.34
N LEU A 103 1.01 -16.84 -1.99
CA LEU A 103 -0.44 -17.04 -2.00
C LEU A 103 -0.99 -16.93 -0.57
N PRO A 104 -2.12 -16.22 -0.34
CA PRO A 104 -2.76 -16.22 0.96
C PRO A 104 -3.01 -17.68 1.36
N SER A 105 -2.38 -18.11 2.45
CA SER A 105 -2.54 -19.45 3.02
C SER A 105 -4.02 -19.83 2.98
N ALA A 106 -4.33 -20.99 2.38
CA ALA A 106 -5.69 -21.40 2.08
C ALA A 106 -6.57 -21.18 3.31
N ARG A 107 -7.50 -20.22 3.21
CA ARG A 107 -8.50 -20.01 4.25
C ARG A 107 -9.29 -21.31 4.32
N LEU A 108 -9.06 -22.09 5.38
CA LEU A 108 -9.92 -23.22 5.68
C LEU A 108 -11.36 -22.70 5.64
N PRO A 109 -12.27 -23.37 4.92
CA PRO A 109 -13.66 -22.96 4.92
C PRO A 109 -14.11 -22.94 6.37
N LYS A 110 -14.55 -21.76 6.83
CA LYS A 110 -15.21 -21.67 8.14
C LYS A 110 -16.37 -22.65 8.06
N PRO A 111 -16.46 -23.64 8.97
CA PRO A 111 -17.60 -24.55 8.98
C PRO A 111 -18.86 -23.70 9.01
N LEU A 112 -19.84 -24.08 8.20
CA LEU A 112 -21.13 -23.40 8.17
C LEU A 112 -21.63 -23.31 9.63
N PRO A 113 -22.15 -22.14 10.06
CA PRO A 113 -22.83 -22.08 11.34
C PRO A 113 -23.89 -23.17 11.35
N ILE A 114 -23.88 -23.99 12.41
CA ILE A 114 -24.81 -25.10 12.59
C ILE A 114 -26.21 -24.51 12.42
N PRO A 115 -27.05 -25.07 11.52
CA PRO A 115 -28.41 -24.57 11.36
C PRO A 115 -29.07 -24.61 12.73
N ASP A 116 -29.51 -23.45 13.22
CA ASP A 116 -30.30 -23.36 14.45
C ASP A 116 -31.51 -24.26 14.25
N SER A 117 -31.46 -25.47 14.82
CA SER A 117 -32.60 -26.36 14.92
C SER A 117 -33.69 -25.55 15.60
N ILE A 118 -34.71 -25.24 14.81
CA ILE A 118 -35.85 -24.42 15.18
C ILE A 118 -36.48 -25.04 16.44
N LEU A 119 -36.08 -24.57 17.61
CA LEU A 119 -36.96 -24.61 18.78
C LEU A 119 -37.85 -23.40 18.64
N LYS A 120 -38.93 -23.62 17.88
CA LYS A 120 -40.13 -22.81 17.84
C LYS A 120 -40.44 -22.36 19.26
N ARG A 121 -40.16 -21.09 19.60
CA ARG A 121 -40.69 -20.46 20.80
C ARG A 121 -42.20 -20.50 20.64
N SER A 122 -42.84 -21.41 21.36
CA SER A 122 -44.29 -21.48 21.43
C SER A 122 -44.80 -20.22 22.10
N GLU A 123 -45.84 -19.68 21.50
CA GLU A 123 -46.59 -18.52 21.93
C GLU A 123 -46.92 -18.58 23.42
N GLY A 124 -46.57 -17.51 24.13
CA GLY A 124 -47.16 -17.16 25.42
C GLY A 124 -47.79 -15.78 25.28
N ALA A 125 -49.10 -15.74 25.07
CA ALA A 125 -49.93 -14.66 25.62
C ALA A 125 -49.57 -14.56 27.12
N VAL A 126 -49.50 -13.41 27.79
CA VAL A 126 -50.39 -12.26 27.88
C VAL A 126 -49.56 -11.17 28.58
N ASP A 127 -49.67 -9.90 28.19
CA ASP A 127 -49.69 -8.84 29.21
C ASP A 127 -50.44 -7.62 28.68
N SER A 128 -51.68 -7.49 29.13
CA SER A 128 -52.47 -6.27 29.07
C SER A 128 -52.74 -5.85 30.50
N GLY A 129 -52.20 -4.69 30.88
CA GLY A 129 -52.75 -3.82 31.91
C GLY A 129 -52.20 -4.01 33.32
N LYS A 130 -51.31 -3.09 33.73
CA LYS A 130 -51.62 -2.13 34.81
C LYS A 130 -50.71 -0.90 34.74
#